data_AF-A0A3M1ESD4-F1
#
_entry.id   AF-A0A3M1ESD4-F1
#
_cell.length_a   1.000
_cell.length_b   1.000
_cell.length_c   1.000
_cell.angle_alpha   90.00
_cell.angle_beta   90.00
_cell.angle_gamma   90.00
#
_symmetry.space_group_name_H-M   'P 1'
#
loop_
_entity.id
_entity.type
_entity.pdbx_description
1 polymer ?
#
loop_
_entity_poly.entity_id
_entity_poly.type
_entity_poly.pdbx_seq_one_letter_code
_entity_poly.pdbx_strand_id
1 'polypeptide(L)'
;MKGLLSRIISNRSPSPSAAETPRPVFVVSGLPRSGTSMMMKMLEAGGLEVISDGIRTADDDNPKGYYEFERVKDLDKGDTAWVADARGKVVKVISALLQHLPPEYRYKVIFMDRKMEEVLASQRKMLQRRGEQSDVDDETMGRLLAKHVQHVKAWLREQPNFECLEVSYNGVLEEPLPYVREVIRFLGEDLDEARMLEVVEPALYRNRAT
;
A
#
# COMPACT_ATOMS: atom_id res chain seq x y z
N MET A 1 -29.88 -53.80 43.31
CA MET A 1 -28.61 -53.10 43.62
C MET A 1 -27.70 -53.19 42.41
N LYS A 2 -27.07 -52.06 42.06
CA LYS A 2 -26.09 -51.80 40.97
C LYS A 2 -26.67 -51.55 39.57
N GLY A 3 -26.46 -50.32 39.08
CA GLY A 3 -26.23 -50.09 37.65
C GLY A 3 -27.01 -48.98 36.92
N LEU A 4 -27.45 -47.92 37.59
CA LEU A 4 -27.84 -46.67 36.91
C LEU A 4 -26.55 -45.98 36.41
N LEU A 5 -26.59 -45.36 35.22
CA LEU A 5 -25.57 -44.48 34.58
C LEU A 5 -24.64 -45.13 33.54
N SER A 6 -25.02 -45.08 32.26
CA SER A 6 -24.26 -44.32 31.25
C SER A 6 -24.94 -44.45 29.88
N ARG A 7 -25.52 -43.35 29.39
CA ARG A 7 -25.74 -43.02 27.97
C ARG A 7 -26.36 -41.63 27.89
N ILE A 8 -25.62 -40.65 28.39
CA ILE A 8 -25.73 -39.28 27.88
C ILE A 8 -24.70 -39.22 26.78
N ILE A 9 -25.16 -39.50 25.56
CA ILE A 9 -24.38 -39.24 24.36
C ILE A 9 -24.20 -37.73 24.31
N SER A 10 -22.94 -37.34 24.45
CA SER A 10 -22.40 -35.99 24.38
C SER A 10 -22.89 -35.28 23.12
N ASN A 11 -23.97 -34.50 23.24
CA ASN A 11 -24.32 -33.46 22.28
C ASN A 11 -23.36 -32.28 22.50
N ARG A 12 -22.10 -32.43 22.06
CA ARG A 12 -21.18 -31.30 21.94
C ARG A 12 -21.58 -30.56 20.67
N SER A 13 -22.33 -29.47 20.85
CA SER A 13 -22.38 -28.39 19.87
C SER A 13 -20.94 -28.07 19.45
N PRO A 14 -20.66 -27.84 18.15
CA PRO A 14 -19.34 -27.38 17.75
C PRO A 14 -19.03 -26.11 18.55
N SER A 15 -17.91 -26.13 19.26
CA SER A 15 -17.31 -24.92 19.83
C SER A 15 -17.26 -23.87 18.72
N PRO A 16 -17.65 -22.61 18.96
CA PRO A 16 -17.49 -21.56 17.97
C PRO A 16 -16.03 -21.61 17.54
N SER A 17 -15.80 -21.90 16.25
CA SER A 17 -14.49 -21.69 15.62
C SER A 17 -14.00 -20.35 16.15
N ALA A 18 -12.79 -20.32 16.73
CA ALA A 18 -12.17 -19.06 17.12
C ALA A 18 -12.34 -18.14 15.91
N ALA A 19 -13.19 -17.11 16.06
CA ALA A 19 -13.55 -16.25 14.96
C ALA A 19 -12.23 -15.64 14.50
N GLU A 20 -11.73 -16.09 13.35
CA GLU A 20 -10.46 -15.65 12.81
C GLU A 20 -10.60 -14.13 12.68
N THR A 21 -9.76 -13.40 13.41
CA THR A 21 -9.83 -11.94 13.42
C THR A 21 -9.76 -11.48 11.97
N PRO A 22 -10.70 -10.65 11.47
CA PRO A 22 -10.72 -10.29 10.07
C PRO A 22 -9.37 -9.73 9.65
N ARG A 23 -8.74 -10.34 8.63
CA ARG A 23 -7.44 -9.87 8.12
C ARG A 23 -7.57 -8.41 7.66
N PRO A 24 -6.57 -7.56 7.95
CA PRO A 24 -6.58 -6.19 7.48
C PRO A 24 -6.48 -6.14 5.96
N VAL A 25 -6.86 -5.01 5.37
CA VAL A 25 -6.51 -4.67 3.99
C VAL A 25 -5.12 -4.02 4.03
N PHE A 26 -4.19 -4.51 3.22
CA PHE A 26 -2.88 -3.90 3.07
C PHE A 26 -2.96 -2.79 2.04
N VAL A 27 -2.40 -1.62 2.38
CA VAL A 27 -2.47 -0.44 1.50
C VAL A 27 -1.07 0.09 1.29
N VAL A 28 -0.64 0.20 0.04
CA VAL A 28 0.54 1.02 -0.29
C VAL A 28 0.04 2.40 -0.69
N SER A 29 0.50 3.42 0.03
CA SER A 29 0.11 4.80 -0.20
C SER A 29 1.31 5.74 -0.27
N GLY A 30 1.03 6.99 -0.63
CA GLY A 30 2.01 8.04 -0.85
C GLY A 30 1.55 9.01 -1.92
N LEU A 31 2.35 10.06 -2.14
CA LEU A 31 2.15 10.93 -3.29
C LEU A 31 2.35 10.15 -4.59
N PRO A 32 1.69 10.56 -5.69
CA PRO A 32 2.16 10.17 -7.01
C PRO A 32 3.67 10.37 -7.12
N ARG A 33 4.37 9.42 -7.75
CA ARG A 33 5.83 9.45 -7.94
C ARG A 33 6.71 9.23 -6.69
N SER A 34 6.12 8.89 -5.53
CA SER A 34 6.88 8.60 -4.29
C SER A 34 7.44 7.17 -4.17
N GLY A 35 7.26 6.32 -5.19
CA GLY A 35 7.76 4.94 -5.17
C GLY A 35 6.75 3.87 -4.77
N THR A 36 5.46 4.22 -4.69
CA THR A 36 4.38 3.25 -4.42
C THR A 36 4.39 2.05 -5.36
N SER A 37 4.61 2.25 -6.66
CA SER A 37 4.71 1.12 -7.60
C SER A 37 5.93 0.23 -7.36
N MET A 38 7.02 0.74 -6.79
CA MET A 38 8.18 -0.09 -6.42
C MET A 38 7.82 -0.98 -5.23
N MET A 39 7.20 -0.41 -4.20
CA MET A 39 6.74 -1.17 -3.04
C MET A 39 5.70 -2.24 -3.42
N MET A 40 4.75 -1.93 -4.31
CA MET A 40 3.81 -2.94 -4.82
C MET A 40 4.53 -4.13 -5.47
N LYS A 41 5.56 -3.88 -6.31
CA LYS A 41 6.38 -4.94 -6.93
C LYS A 41 7.12 -5.77 -5.89
N MET A 42 7.69 -5.12 -4.87
CA MET A 42 8.38 -5.80 -3.79
C MET A 42 7.41 -6.76 -3.08
N LEU A 43 6.24 -6.28 -2.67
CA LEU A 43 5.24 -7.08 -1.98
C LEU A 43 4.73 -8.25 -2.83
N GLU A 44 4.46 -8.03 -4.11
CA GLU A 44 4.08 -9.09 -5.05
C GLU A 44 5.17 -10.16 -5.17
N ALA A 45 6.43 -9.73 -5.35
CA ALA A 45 7.57 -10.65 -5.43
C ALA A 45 7.77 -11.43 -4.12
N GLY A 46 7.46 -10.81 -2.98
CA GLY A 46 7.44 -11.46 -1.67
C GLY A 46 6.28 -12.44 -1.46
N GLY A 47 5.33 -12.53 -2.39
CA GLY A 47 4.21 -13.48 -2.34
C GLY A 47 2.89 -12.90 -1.86
N LEU A 48 2.78 -11.58 -1.66
CA LEU A 48 1.53 -10.95 -1.26
C LEU A 48 0.57 -10.81 -2.46
N GLU A 49 -0.67 -11.24 -2.31
CA GLU A 49 -1.68 -11.10 -3.37
C GLU A 49 -2.01 -9.62 -3.60
N VAL A 50 -1.97 -9.19 -4.87
CA VAL A 50 -2.19 -7.81 -5.28
C VAL A 50 -3.57 -7.59 -5.88
N ILE A 51 -4.23 -6.52 -5.46
CA ILE A 51 -5.40 -5.95 -6.14
C ILE A 51 -4.92 -4.99 -7.23
N SER A 52 -5.14 -5.40 -8.49
CA SER A 52 -4.94 -4.61 -9.70
C SER A 52 -5.93 -5.11 -10.75
N ASP A 53 -6.37 -4.26 -11.67
CA ASP A 53 -7.23 -4.68 -12.79
C ASP A 53 -6.45 -5.08 -14.05
N GLY A 54 -5.15 -4.78 -14.09
CA GLY A 54 -4.29 -5.06 -15.25
C GLY A 54 -4.71 -4.32 -16.53
N ILE A 55 -5.60 -3.32 -16.44
CA ILE A 55 -6.10 -2.58 -17.61
C ILE A 55 -4.96 -1.80 -18.27
N ARG A 56 -4.06 -1.26 -17.46
CA ARG A 56 -2.90 -0.52 -17.94
C ARG A 56 -1.73 -1.48 -18.21
N THR A 57 -1.35 -1.57 -19.47
CA THR A 57 -0.19 -2.34 -19.92
C THR A 57 1.11 -1.57 -19.67
N ALA A 58 2.23 -2.27 -19.63
CA ALA A 58 3.55 -1.65 -19.57
C ALA A 58 3.78 -0.64 -20.71
N ASP A 59 4.52 0.43 -20.42
CA ASP A 59 4.92 1.47 -21.37
C ASP A 59 6.34 2.01 -21.06
N ASP A 60 6.80 3.00 -21.82
CA ASP A 60 8.13 3.61 -21.66
C ASP A 60 8.32 4.35 -20.31
N ASP A 61 7.22 4.67 -19.61
CA ASP A 61 7.22 5.27 -18.28
C ASP A 61 7.35 4.21 -17.19
N ASN A 62 6.78 3.02 -17.41
CA ASN A 62 6.77 1.91 -16.49
C ASN A 62 6.79 0.55 -17.22
N PRO A 63 7.97 0.06 -17.62
CA PRO A 63 8.10 -1.14 -18.46
C PRO A 63 7.69 -2.45 -17.76
N LYS A 64 7.40 -2.41 -16.45
CA LYS A 64 6.94 -3.58 -15.68
C LYS A 64 5.44 -3.55 -15.38
N GLY A 65 4.67 -2.70 -16.08
CA GLY A 65 3.21 -2.62 -15.89
C GLY A 65 2.80 -1.91 -14.60
N TYR A 66 1.49 -1.77 -14.44
CA TYR A 66 0.86 -0.88 -13.48
C TYR A 66 0.04 -1.65 -12.44
N TYR A 67 0.03 -1.14 -11.20
CA TYR A 67 -0.76 -1.69 -10.08
C TYR A 67 -1.97 -0.81 -9.77
N GLU A 68 -2.49 -0.13 -10.78
CA GLU A 68 -3.70 0.65 -10.58
C GLU A 68 -4.91 -0.28 -10.58
N PHE A 69 -5.86 0.06 -9.73
CA PHE A 69 -7.18 -0.52 -9.70
C PHE A 69 -8.15 0.62 -9.91
N GLU A 70 -8.79 0.70 -11.07
CA GLU A 70 -9.54 1.87 -11.52
C GLU A 70 -10.66 2.24 -10.54
N ARG A 71 -11.28 1.25 -9.86
CA ARG A 71 -12.28 1.48 -8.80
C ARG A 71 -11.76 2.34 -7.64
N VAL A 72 -10.46 2.33 -7.36
CA VAL A 72 -9.86 3.21 -6.34
C VAL A 72 -10.10 4.68 -6.67
N LYS A 73 -10.15 5.06 -7.96
CA LYS A 73 -10.39 6.45 -8.38
C LYS A 73 -11.79 6.97 -8.05
N ASP A 74 -12.72 6.07 -7.79
CA ASP A 74 -14.11 6.39 -7.47
C ASP A 74 -14.40 6.20 -5.96
N LEU A 75 -13.36 6.04 -5.12
CA LEU A 75 -13.51 5.99 -3.66
C LEU A 75 -14.18 7.26 -3.10
N ASP A 76 -13.79 8.43 -3.60
CA ASP A 76 -14.39 9.73 -3.24
C ASP A 76 -15.84 9.87 -3.70
N LYS A 77 -16.27 9.05 -4.66
CA LYS A 77 -17.65 8.92 -5.15
C LYS A 77 -18.42 7.80 -4.44
N GLY A 78 -17.79 7.10 -3.49
CA GLY A 78 -18.41 6.05 -2.67
C GLY A 78 -18.24 4.63 -3.19
N ASP A 79 -17.41 4.37 -4.21
CA ASP A 79 -17.15 2.99 -4.66
C ASP A 79 -16.22 2.24 -3.70
N THR A 80 -16.81 1.63 -2.68
CA THR A 80 -16.10 0.91 -1.60
C THR A 80 -16.41 -0.58 -1.55
N ALA A 81 -17.29 -1.09 -2.42
CA ALA A 81 -17.79 -2.47 -2.32
C ALA A 81 -16.68 -3.53 -2.51
N TRP A 82 -15.58 -3.18 -3.18
CA TRP A 82 -14.41 -4.05 -3.37
C TRP A 82 -13.57 -4.25 -2.10
N VAL A 83 -13.70 -3.40 -1.09
CA VAL A 83 -12.84 -3.43 0.11
C VAL A 83 -13.06 -4.71 0.92
N ALA A 84 -14.27 -5.28 0.87
CA ALA A 84 -14.56 -6.57 1.48
C ALA A 84 -13.68 -7.70 0.94
N ASP A 85 -13.46 -7.71 -0.38
CA ASP A 85 -12.69 -8.74 -1.09
C ASP A 85 -11.17 -8.49 -1.04
N ALA A 86 -10.75 -7.32 -0.55
CA ALA A 86 -9.35 -6.91 -0.45
C ALA A 86 -8.66 -7.32 0.86
N ARG A 87 -9.38 -7.96 1.79
CA ARG A 87 -8.81 -8.40 3.07
C ARG A 87 -7.70 -9.42 2.85
N GLY A 88 -6.55 -9.20 3.49
CA GLY A 88 -5.34 -10.02 3.34
C GLY A 88 -4.59 -9.81 2.02
N LYS A 89 -5.01 -8.84 1.21
CA LYS A 89 -4.40 -8.48 -0.08
C LYS A 89 -3.87 -7.05 -0.03
N VAL A 90 -2.99 -6.70 -0.95
CA VAL A 90 -2.46 -5.34 -1.07
C VAL A 90 -3.09 -4.57 -2.22
N VAL A 91 -3.50 -3.33 -1.95
CA VAL A 91 -4.00 -2.39 -2.94
C VAL A 91 -3.20 -1.09 -2.89
N LYS A 92 -3.00 -0.48 -4.06
CA LYS A 92 -2.40 0.85 -4.16
C LYS A 92 -3.48 1.92 -4.07
N VAL A 93 -3.40 2.81 -3.07
CA VAL A 93 -4.31 3.94 -2.90
C VAL A 93 -3.48 5.20 -2.72
N ILE A 94 -3.65 6.20 -3.59
CA ILE A 94 -2.92 7.47 -3.45
C ILE A 94 -3.32 8.19 -2.16
N SER A 95 -2.42 8.99 -1.58
CA SER A 95 -2.65 9.63 -0.28
C SER A 95 -3.91 10.50 -0.23
N ALA A 96 -4.31 11.10 -1.35
CA ALA A 96 -5.53 11.91 -1.45
C ALA A 96 -6.82 11.12 -1.25
N LEU A 97 -6.81 9.79 -1.47
CA LEU A 97 -8.00 8.96 -1.42
C LEU A 97 -8.11 8.11 -0.15
N LEU A 98 -7.11 8.14 0.73
CA LEU A 98 -7.10 7.35 1.97
C LEU A 98 -8.27 7.67 2.89
N GLN A 99 -8.70 8.94 2.95
CA GLN A 99 -9.81 9.39 3.82
C GLN A 99 -11.18 8.84 3.39
N HIS A 100 -11.27 8.30 2.17
CA HIS A 100 -12.49 7.72 1.62
C HIS A 100 -12.58 6.21 1.82
N LEU A 101 -11.56 5.58 2.43
CA LEU A 101 -11.63 4.18 2.78
C LEU A 101 -12.66 3.95 3.91
N PRO A 102 -13.53 2.92 3.79
CA PRO A 102 -14.61 2.68 4.74
C PRO A 102 -14.09 2.36 6.16
N PRO A 103 -14.64 2.96 7.23
CA PRO A 103 -14.14 2.80 8.60
C PRO A 103 -14.41 1.40 9.21
N GLU A 104 -15.25 0.59 8.58
CA GLU A 104 -15.64 -0.75 9.04
C GLU A 104 -14.52 -1.80 8.89
N TYR A 105 -13.42 -1.45 8.21
CA TYR A 105 -12.29 -2.33 7.96
C TYR A 105 -11.03 -1.84 8.66
N ARG A 106 -10.12 -2.77 8.92
CA ARG A 106 -8.77 -2.47 9.43
C ARG A 106 -7.80 -2.36 8.27
N TYR A 107 -6.89 -1.41 8.36
CA TYR A 107 -5.89 -1.13 7.34
C TYR A 107 -4.49 -1.11 7.95
N LYS A 108 -3.54 -1.74 7.26
CA LYS A 108 -2.12 -1.50 7.48
C LYS A 108 -1.57 -0.77 6.25
N VAL A 109 -1.16 0.47 6.45
CA VAL A 109 -0.71 1.38 5.39
C VAL A 109 0.82 1.42 5.39
N ILE A 110 1.43 1.11 4.26
CA ILE A 110 2.82 1.44 3.98
C ILE A 110 2.81 2.76 3.23
N PHE A 111 3.19 3.85 3.91
CA PHE A 111 3.23 5.19 3.35
C PHE A 111 4.62 5.49 2.80
N MET A 112 4.74 5.55 1.47
CA MET A 112 6.00 5.80 0.78
C MET A 112 6.32 7.30 0.73
N ASP A 113 7.42 7.66 1.36
CA ASP A 113 8.00 9.00 1.33
C ASP A 113 9.17 9.07 0.35
N ARG A 114 9.28 10.22 -0.31
CA ARG A 114 10.39 10.52 -1.19
C ARG A 114 10.73 11.99 -1.06
N LYS A 115 12.02 12.33 -1.19
CA LYS A 115 12.47 13.73 -1.28
C LYS A 115 11.60 14.53 -2.25
N MET A 116 11.09 15.68 -1.80
CA MET A 116 10.12 16.45 -2.57
C MET A 116 10.72 16.92 -3.90
N GLU A 117 12.00 17.31 -3.91
CA GLU A 117 12.68 17.69 -5.16
C GLU A 117 12.68 16.56 -6.20
N GLU A 118 12.80 15.29 -5.78
CA GLU A 118 12.74 14.14 -6.69
C GLU A 118 11.31 13.81 -7.14
N VAL A 119 10.31 14.02 -6.28
CA VAL A 119 8.90 13.89 -6.64
C VAL A 119 8.56 14.89 -7.75
N LEU A 120 8.92 16.16 -7.56
CA LEU A 120 8.69 17.23 -8.54
C LEU A 120 9.47 17.00 -9.84
N ALA A 121 10.73 16.58 -9.76
CA ALA A 121 11.52 16.22 -10.95
C ALA A 121 10.89 15.04 -11.74
N SER A 122 10.43 14.01 -11.03
CA SER A 122 9.74 12.86 -11.65
C SER A 122 8.40 13.27 -12.27
N GLN A 123 7.66 14.17 -11.62
CA GLN A 123 6.40 14.71 -12.12
C GLN A 123 6.60 15.51 -13.41
N ARG A 124 7.59 16.43 -13.45
CA ARG A 124 7.91 17.23 -14.64
C ARG A 124 8.27 16.36 -15.83
N LYS A 125 9.11 15.35 -15.63
CA LYS A 125 9.49 14.40 -16.69
C LYS A 125 8.28 13.64 -17.25
N MET A 126 7.35 13.24 -16.40
CA MET A 126 6.10 12.59 -16.83
C MET A 126 5.22 13.54 -17.64
N LEU A 127 5.02 14.78 -17.18
CA LEU A 127 4.23 15.79 -17.91
C LEU A 127 4.84 16.10 -19.28
N GLN A 128 6.16 16.30 -19.35
CA GLN A 128 6.88 16.53 -20.60
C GLN A 128 6.67 15.39 -21.60
N ARG A 129 6.69 14.13 -21.16
CA ARG A 129 6.43 12.96 -22.02
C ARG A 129 5.00 12.94 -22.56
N ARG A 130 4.04 13.51 -21.83
CA ARG A 130 2.63 13.62 -22.24
C ARG A 130 2.32 14.87 -23.07
N GLY A 131 3.31 15.75 -23.27
CA GLY A 131 3.07 17.06 -23.88
C GLY A 131 2.23 18.00 -23.00
N GLU A 132 2.16 17.71 -21.70
CA GLU A 132 1.44 18.49 -20.69
C GLU A 132 2.40 19.42 -19.95
N GLN A 133 1.87 20.52 -19.40
CA GLN A 133 2.60 21.44 -18.53
C GLN A 133 1.85 21.65 -17.22
N SER A 134 2.59 21.93 -16.15
CA SER A 134 2.02 22.37 -14.88
C SER A 134 1.84 23.88 -14.93
N ASP A 135 0.65 24.37 -14.60
CA ASP A 135 0.37 25.82 -14.47
C ASP A 135 0.93 26.42 -13.17
N VAL A 136 1.44 25.56 -12.27
CA VAL A 136 1.97 25.94 -10.96
C VAL A 136 3.47 25.70 -10.93
N ASP A 137 4.23 26.66 -10.38
CA ASP A 137 5.67 26.54 -10.18
C ASP A 137 6.03 25.47 -9.14
N ASP A 138 7.24 24.92 -9.25
CA ASP A 138 7.68 23.79 -8.42
C ASP A 138 7.75 24.14 -6.92
N GLU A 139 8.07 25.38 -6.56
CA GLU A 139 8.16 25.80 -5.15
C GLU A 139 6.77 25.81 -4.51
N THR A 140 5.80 26.43 -5.19
CA THR A 140 4.40 26.43 -4.74
C THR A 140 3.84 25.01 -4.71
N MET A 141 4.06 24.21 -5.77
CA MET A 141 3.61 22.82 -5.82
C MET A 141 4.22 22.00 -4.68
N GLY A 142 5.53 22.12 -4.44
CA GLY A 142 6.24 21.45 -3.36
C GLY A 142 5.66 21.76 -1.97
N ARG A 143 5.36 23.04 -1.70
CA ARG A 143 4.71 23.46 -0.44
C ARG A 143 3.32 22.86 -0.27
N LEU A 144 2.51 22.85 -1.33
CA LEU A 144 1.15 22.28 -1.30
C LEU A 144 1.18 20.77 -1.05
N LEU A 145 2.04 20.04 -1.76
CA LEU A 145 2.21 18.60 -1.58
C LEU A 145 2.75 18.25 -0.19
N ALA A 146 3.70 19.02 0.33
CA ALA A 146 4.23 18.82 1.68
C ALA A 146 3.13 19.01 2.74
N LYS A 147 2.34 20.09 2.63
CA LYS A 147 1.21 20.35 3.52
C LYS A 147 0.16 19.23 3.45
N HIS A 148 -0.14 18.74 2.25
CA HIS A 148 -1.03 17.60 2.04
C HIS A 148 -0.53 16.34 2.75
N VAL A 149 0.74 15.96 2.57
CA VAL A 149 1.32 14.78 3.23
C VAL A 149 1.26 14.91 4.75
N GLN A 150 1.61 16.07 5.30
CA GLN A 150 1.50 16.33 6.73
C GLN A 150 0.07 16.15 7.25
N HIS A 151 -0.91 16.68 6.52
CA HIS A 151 -2.33 16.54 6.88
C HIS A 151 -2.79 15.08 6.85
N VAL A 152 -2.47 14.33 5.79
CA VAL A 152 -2.86 12.92 5.66
C VAL A 152 -2.23 12.06 6.76
N LYS A 153 -0.94 12.25 7.06
CA LYS A 153 -0.26 11.52 8.14
C LYS A 153 -0.81 11.87 9.52
N ALA A 154 -1.17 13.13 9.76
CA ALA A 154 -1.85 13.51 11.00
C ALA A 154 -3.21 12.81 11.12
N TRP A 155 -4.02 12.86 10.06
CA TRP A 155 -5.32 12.19 10.02
C TRP A 155 -5.21 10.67 10.26
N LEU A 156 -4.25 9.98 9.61
CA LEU A 156 -4.04 8.54 9.78
C LEU A 156 -3.78 8.15 11.24
N ARG A 157 -2.98 8.94 11.97
CA ARG A 157 -2.65 8.67 13.38
C ARG A 157 -3.85 8.82 14.32
N GLU A 158 -4.88 9.56 13.90
CA GLU A 158 -6.10 9.76 14.67
C GLU A 158 -7.13 8.64 14.44
N GLN A 159 -6.95 7.79 13.42
CA GLN A 159 -7.91 6.75 13.08
C GLN A 159 -7.63 5.44 13.83
N PRO A 160 -8.60 4.88 14.58
CA PRO A 160 -8.40 3.66 15.36
C PRO A 160 -8.29 2.39 14.50
N ASN A 161 -8.71 2.47 13.23
CA ASN A 161 -8.73 1.34 12.30
C ASN A 161 -7.55 1.35 11.32
N PHE A 162 -6.61 2.29 11.45
CA PHE A 162 -5.40 2.39 10.63
C PHE A 162 -4.15 2.19 11.47
N GLU A 163 -3.24 1.35 10.96
CA GLU A 163 -1.85 1.33 11.36
C GLU A 163 -1.02 1.83 10.17
N CYS A 164 0.03 2.63 10.41
CA CYS A 164 0.83 3.22 9.35
C CYS A 164 2.33 3.02 9.60
N LEU A 165 3.04 2.49 8.61
CA LEU A 165 4.49 2.46 8.52
C LEU A 165 4.95 3.44 7.44
N GLU A 166 5.78 4.39 7.81
CA GLU A 166 6.41 5.31 6.86
C GLU A 166 7.70 4.69 6.31
N VAL A 167 7.85 4.65 4.97
CA VAL A 167 9.01 4.04 4.31
C VAL A 167 9.65 5.04 3.35
N SER A 168 10.94 5.29 3.56
CA SER A 168 11.74 6.17 2.69
C SER A 168 12.12 5.46 1.39
N TYR A 169 11.58 5.92 0.27
CA TYR A 169 11.99 5.50 -1.08
C TYR A 169 13.50 5.65 -1.29
N ASN A 170 14.06 6.78 -0.86
CA ASN A 170 15.48 7.05 -0.97
C ASN A 170 16.30 6.06 -0.14
N GLY A 171 15.85 5.76 1.09
CA GLY A 171 16.49 4.77 1.95
C GLY A 171 16.41 3.36 1.40
N VAL A 172 15.27 2.95 0.82
CA VAL A 172 15.12 1.62 0.19
C VAL A 172 16.11 1.45 -0.96
N LEU A 173 16.41 2.49 -1.72
CA LEU A 173 17.37 2.41 -2.83
C LEU A 173 18.83 2.40 -2.39
N GLU A 174 19.13 2.96 -1.22
CA GLU A 174 20.47 3.01 -0.66
C GLU A 174 20.79 1.72 0.11
N GLU A 175 19.89 1.31 1.01
CA GLU A 175 20.03 0.13 1.85
C GLU A 175 18.66 -0.53 2.02
N PRO A 176 18.24 -1.44 1.11
CA PRO A 176 16.88 -1.98 1.12
C PRO A 176 16.58 -2.94 2.28
N LEU A 177 17.59 -3.64 2.80
CA LEU A 177 17.40 -4.75 3.74
C LEU A 177 16.68 -4.36 5.05
N PRO A 178 17.04 -3.27 5.75
CA PRO A 178 16.33 -2.84 6.94
C PRO A 178 14.84 -2.54 6.67
N TYR A 179 14.54 -1.88 5.55
CA TYR A 179 13.17 -1.52 5.17
C TYR A 179 12.33 -2.75 4.81
N VAL A 180 12.89 -3.72 4.08
CA VAL A 180 12.19 -4.98 3.78
C VAL A 180 11.81 -5.71 5.06
N ARG A 181 12.75 -5.86 6.00
CA ARG A 181 12.49 -6.49 7.30
C ARG A 181 11.43 -5.78 8.11
N GLU A 182 11.47 -4.45 8.11
CA GLU A 182 10.48 -3.64 8.81
C GLU A 182 9.09 -3.77 8.20
N VAL A 183 8.98 -3.78 6.87
CA VAL A 183 7.72 -4.02 6.14
C VAL A 183 7.16 -5.40 6.47
N ILE A 184 7.95 -6.47 6.41
CA ILE A 184 7.51 -7.84 6.73
C ILE A 184 6.97 -7.91 8.16
N ARG A 185 7.74 -7.39 9.12
CA ARG A 185 7.34 -7.33 10.53
C ARG A 185 6.07 -6.51 10.75
N PHE A 186 5.95 -5.37 10.08
CA PHE A 186 4.78 -4.48 10.19
C PHE A 186 3.51 -5.16 9.65
N LEU A 187 3.59 -5.79 8.48
CA LEU A 187 2.46 -6.51 7.89
C LEU A 187 2.09 -7.73 8.75
N GLY A 188 3.08 -8.41 9.33
CA GLY A 188 2.89 -9.64 10.09
C GLY A 188 2.58 -10.83 9.17
N GLU A 189 3.10 -10.78 7.94
CA GLU A 189 2.91 -11.79 6.89
C GLU A 189 4.23 -12.54 6.65
N ASP A 190 4.13 -13.79 6.22
CA ASP A 190 5.30 -14.59 5.81
C ASP A 190 5.62 -14.28 4.35
N LEU A 191 6.48 -13.28 4.12
CA LEU A 191 6.89 -12.83 2.80
C LEU A 191 8.36 -13.21 2.52
N ASP A 192 8.66 -13.52 1.26
CA ASP A 192 10.01 -13.86 0.82
C ASP A 192 10.93 -12.61 0.77
N GLU A 193 11.71 -12.40 1.83
CA GLU A 193 12.69 -11.30 1.96
C GLU A 193 13.63 -11.24 0.75
N ALA A 194 14.13 -12.39 0.27
CA ALA A 194 15.10 -12.42 -0.82
C ALA A 194 14.46 -11.93 -2.13
N ARG A 195 13.24 -12.39 -2.45
CA ARG A 195 12.53 -11.94 -3.66
C ARG A 195 12.13 -10.47 -3.60
N MET A 196 11.76 -9.97 -2.42
CA MET A 196 11.49 -8.54 -2.22
C MET A 196 12.72 -7.69 -2.55
N LEU A 197 13.92 -8.14 -2.16
CA LEU A 197 15.19 -7.46 -2.41
C LEU A 197 15.58 -7.47 -3.88
N GLU A 198 15.32 -8.57 -4.61
CA GLU A 198 15.60 -8.69 -6.06
C GLU A 198 14.91 -7.61 -6.91
N VAL A 199 13.80 -7.05 -6.43
CA VAL A 199 13.04 -6.00 -7.15
C VAL A 199 13.77 -4.67 -7.20
N VAL A 200 14.61 -4.37 -6.20
CA VAL A 200 15.32 -3.10 -6.08
C VAL A 200 16.48 -3.10 -7.07
N GLU A 201 16.19 -2.79 -8.33
CA GLU A 201 17.21 -2.61 -9.36
C GLU A 201 17.93 -1.26 -9.18
N PRO A 202 19.24 -1.25 -8.90
CA PRO A 202 20.00 0.01 -8.75
C PRO A 202 19.92 0.89 -10.02
N ALA A 203 19.77 0.26 -11.19
CA ALA A 203 19.70 0.92 -12.49
C ALA A 203 18.43 1.77 -12.73
N LEU A 204 17.39 1.63 -11.89
CA LEU A 204 16.16 2.43 -11.95
C LEU A 204 16.25 3.74 -11.13
N TYR A 205 17.33 3.95 -10.36
CA TYR A 205 17.59 5.19 -9.61
C TYR A 205 18.12 6.31 -10.53
N ARG A 206 17.36 6.65 -11.58
CA ARG A 206 17.79 7.54 -12.69
C ARG A 206 17.51 9.04 -12.48
N ASN A 207 16.77 9.41 -11.44
CA ASN A 207 16.38 10.80 -11.18
C ASN A 207 16.86 11.22 -9.77
N ARG A 208 18.18 11.34 -9.57
CA ARG A 208 18.72 12.02 -8.39
C ARG A 208 18.58 13.53 -8.60
N ALA A 209 18.17 14.25 -7.56
CA ALA A 209 18.59 15.64 -7.44
C ALA A 209 20.07 15.58 -7.01
N THR A 210 20.97 16.07 -7.85
CA THR A 210 22.34 16.43 -7.43
C THR A 210 22.28 17.60 -6.46
#